data_AF-A0A7J2VVI9-F1
#
_entry.id   AF-A0A7J2VVI9-F1
#
_cell.length_a   1.000
_cell.length_b   1.000
_cell.length_c   1.000
_cell.angle_alpha   90.00
_cell.angle_beta   90.00
_cell.angle_gamma   90.00
#
_symmetry.space_group_name_H-M   'P 1'
#
loop_
_entity.id
_entity.type
_entity.pdbx_description
1 polymer ?
#
loop_
_entity_poly.entity_id
_entity_poly.type
_entity_poly.pdbx_seq_one_letter_code
_entity_poly.pdbx_strand_id
1 'polypeptide(L)'
;MKWLLLALIITTLVLPVMTIAQMQQEKFIVTPKTVVTSTSISPSEDNETDVTEMLREREKVAWMEMRNLRNCKVDSDCAAMICPMLIGRDTPMCVDGSCICGPGRNPKYPISETKIAICSEIREKIRNIVELMKEEKNETMIQERLRELVRLRDEYKDCFPRPVNPVPIIAIESKIKKAKEVEEFQDEMEDLREEMLNNITSQNLTGRELEQVIKEYNEKRKELVKEFVQRIHEINMERMEEIKEVVVARYVKWGNDTLFNVTRIVVTVNGKNITIEPGDNVTISVEGVVVKSIIPLKVKNNTIEDADTNQTIRETPDRIKARIREQIREMKLERKENKPVYIVDATKEGRLLGIIPVNVSVNYEISATDGTTIKVNRPWWSFLVLG
;
A
#
# COMPACT_ATOMS: atom_id res chain seq x y z
N MET A 1 68.76 47.00 -10.25
CA MET A 1 68.00 46.11 -11.14
C MET A 1 66.63 45.90 -10.50
N LYS A 2 65.59 46.71 -10.70
CA LYS A 2 65.07 47.38 -11.92
C LYS A 2 64.96 46.38 -13.08
N TRP A 3 63.73 46.26 -13.61
CA TRP A 3 63.27 45.49 -14.78
C TRP A 3 62.74 44.07 -14.52
N LEU A 4 61.48 43.97 -14.07
CA LEU A 4 60.40 43.25 -14.78
C LEU A 4 59.08 43.36 -13.99
N LEU A 5 58.59 44.60 -13.97
CA LEU A 5 57.23 45.01 -13.64
C LEU A 5 56.83 45.75 -14.93
N LEU A 6 56.09 45.10 -15.84
CA LEU A 6 55.38 45.72 -16.99
C LEU A 6 54.89 44.64 -17.96
N ALA A 7 53.73 44.06 -17.66
CA ALA A 7 52.77 43.65 -18.68
C ALA A 7 51.39 43.50 -18.03
N LEU A 8 50.67 44.63 -17.98
CA LEU A 8 49.21 44.82 -18.04
C LEU A 8 48.32 44.00 -17.07
N ILE A 9 47.53 44.51 -16.10
CA ILE A 9 46.70 45.72 -15.94
C ILE A 9 46.08 46.28 -17.24
N ILE A 10 44.75 46.44 -17.21
CA ILE A 10 43.81 46.99 -18.22
C ILE A 10 43.23 45.86 -19.08
N THR A 11 42.05 45.31 -18.78
CA THR A 11 40.72 45.94 -18.95
C THR A 11 39.71 45.31 -17.97
N THR A 12 39.09 46.04 -17.04
CA THR A 12 37.84 46.81 -17.17
C THR A 12 36.67 46.09 -17.85
N LEU A 13 35.64 45.80 -17.04
CA LEU A 13 34.23 46.17 -17.31
C LEU A 13 33.67 45.82 -18.69
N VAL A 14 32.97 44.68 -18.80
CA VAL A 14 31.76 44.55 -19.64
C VAL A 14 30.78 43.59 -18.97
N LEU A 15 29.79 44.15 -18.29
CA LEU A 15 28.48 43.52 -18.10
C LEU A 15 27.79 43.44 -19.47
N PRO A 16 27.15 42.32 -19.83
CA PRO A 16 26.00 42.38 -20.72
C PRO A 16 24.72 42.42 -19.87
N VAL A 17 24.21 43.64 -19.71
CA VAL A 17 22.76 43.87 -19.65
C VAL A 17 22.21 43.48 -21.01
N MET A 18 21.51 42.36 -21.09
CA MET A 18 20.58 41.96 -22.15
C MET A 18 19.72 40.84 -21.55
N THR A 19 18.41 40.77 -21.62
CA THR A 19 17.32 41.67 -22.03
C THR A 19 16.09 40.90 -21.58
N ILE A 20 15.22 41.51 -20.79
CA ILE A 20 13.87 41.01 -20.52
C ILE A 20 13.05 41.26 -21.80
N ALA A 21 12.95 40.27 -22.68
CA ALA A 21 11.94 40.19 -23.72
C ALA A 21 11.98 38.82 -24.41
N GLN A 22 10.79 38.27 -24.68
CA GLN A 22 10.52 37.08 -25.51
C GLN A 22 10.74 35.72 -24.85
N MET A 23 9.71 35.27 -24.11
CA MET A 23 9.08 33.97 -24.39
C MET A 23 7.67 33.96 -23.79
N GLN A 24 6.81 34.77 -24.41
CA GLN A 24 5.35 34.64 -24.31
C GLN A 24 4.87 34.16 -25.68
N GLN A 25 4.08 33.08 -25.68
CA GLN A 25 3.28 32.46 -26.74
C GLN A 25 3.66 30.99 -26.99
N GLU A 26 3.15 30.11 -26.13
CA GLU A 26 2.57 28.88 -26.67
C GLU A 26 1.06 28.94 -26.52
N LYS A 27 0.44 28.79 -27.68
CA LYS A 27 -0.97 28.95 -27.96
C LYS A 27 -1.76 27.83 -27.28
N PHE A 28 -2.86 28.22 -26.66
CA PHE A 28 -4.03 27.38 -26.50
C PHE A 28 -4.44 26.86 -27.89
N ILE A 29 -4.15 25.61 -28.19
CA ILE A 29 -4.80 24.86 -29.26
C ILE A 29 -5.78 23.92 -28.57
N VAL A 30 -7.03 24.34 -28.54
CA VAL A 30 -8.18 23.47 -28.30
C VAL A 30 -8.30 22.59 -29.54
N THR A 31 -7.95 21.31 -29.42
CA THR A 31 -8.30 20.32 -30.45
C THR A 31 -9.72 19.79 -30.18
N PRO A 32 -10.56 19.68 -31.23
CA PRO A 32 -11.93 19.21 -31.11
C PRO A 32 -12.01 17.70 -30.84
N LYS A 33 -13.02 17.31 -30.07
CA LYS A 33 -13.47 15.94 -29.84
C LYS A 33 -13.49 15.14 -31.15
N THR A 34 -12.62 14.13 -31.25
CA THR A 34 -12.78 13.04 -32.19
C THR A 34 -13.93 12.15 -31.72
N VAL A 35 -15.01 12.20 -32.48
CA VAL A 35 -16.12 11.24 -32.48
C VAL A 35 -15.53 9.86 -32.80
N VAL A 36 -15.56 8.94 -31.85
CA VAL A 36 -15.30 7.53 -32.11
C VAL A 36 -16.57 6.94 -32.69
N THR A 37 -16.53 6.71 -34.00
CA THR A 37 -17.48 5.87 -34.73
C THR A 37 -17.39 4.46 -34.17
N SER A 38 -18.46 3.99 -33.55
CA SER A 38 -18.65 2.61 -33.14
C SER A 38 -18.86 1.74 -34.38
N THR A 39 -17.81 1.03 -34.82
CA THR A 39 -17.97 -0.10 -35.75
C THR A 39 -18.37 -1.31 -34.93
N SER A 40 -19.63 -1.70 -35.03
CA SER A 40 -20.17 -2.96 -34.55
C SER A 40 -19.49 -4.12 -35.29
N ILE A 41 -18.68 -4.90 -34.58
CA ILE A 41 -18.27 -6.24 -35.00
C ILE A 41 -19.22 -7.19 -34.29
N SER A 42 -20.13 -7.78 -35.07
CA SER A 42 -20.96 -8.92 -34.67
C SER A 42 -20.07 -10.12 -34.35
N PRO A 43 -20.18 -10.75 -33.18
CA PRO A 43 -19.61 -12.07 -32.96
C PRO A 43 -20.42 -13.08 -33.77
N SER A 44 -19.74 -13.84 -34.63
CA SER A 44 -20.30 -15.02 -35.27
C SER A 44 -20.64 -16.05 -34.20
N GLU A 45 -21.94 -16.32 -34.04
CA GLU A 45 -22.48 -17.56 -33.49
C GLU A 45 -21.90 -18.71 -34.32
N ASP A 46 -20.99 -19.50 -33.76
CA ASP A 46 -20.62 -20.87 -34.18
C ASP A 46 -19.36 -21.32 -33.41
N ASN A 47 -19.41 -21.36 -32.06
CA ASN A 47 -18.40 -22.12 -31.29
C ASN A 47 -18.73 -22.38 -29.80
N GLU A 48 -19.95 -22.10 -29.33
CA GLU A 48 -20.32 -22.28 -27.92
C GLU A 48 -20.48 -23.77 -27.50
N THR A 49 -20.63 -24.68 -28.45
CA THR A 49 -20.81 -26.11 -28.17
C THR A 49 -19.52 -26.82 -27.76
N ASP A 50 -18.35 -26.39 -28.23
CA ASP A 50 -17.07 -27.10 -27.99
C ASP A 50 -16.45 -26.77 -26.62
N VAL A 51 -16.54 -25.51 -26.18
CA VAL A 51 -16.02 -25.07 -24.87
C VAL A 51 -16.83 -25.67 -23.72
N THR A 52 -18.15 -25.81 -23.90
CA THR A 52 -19.05 -26.33 -22.86
C THR A 52 -18.86 -27.84 -22.66
N GLU A 53 -18.56 -28.59 -23.74
CA GLU A 53 -18.26 -30.02 -23.67
C GLU A 53 -16.87 -30.29 -23.08
N MET A 54 -15.87 -29.47 -23.43
CA MET A 54 -14.54 -29.49 -22.80
C MET A 54 -14.56 -29.17 -21.30
N LEU A 55 -15.37 -28.19 -20.86
CA LEU A 55 -15.53 -27.86 -19.43
C LEU A 55 -16.24 -28.99 -18.67
N ARG A 56 -17.22 -29.66 -19.30
CA ARG A 56 -17.94 -30.79 -18.73
C ARG A 56 -17.06 -32.04 -18.58
N GLU A 57 -16.14 -32.29 -19.52
CA GLU A 57 -15.13 -33.35 -19.38
C GLU A 57 -14.05 -33.00 -18.35
N ARG A 58 -13.61 -31.73 -18.26
CA ARG A 58 -12.69 -31.28 -17.19
C ARG A 58 -13.30 -31.42 -15.81
N GLU A 59 -14.59 -31.13 -15.64
CA GLU A 59 -15.30 -31.37 -14.39
C GLU A 59 -15.42 -32.86 -14.08
N LYS A 60 -15.71 -33.73 -15.07
CA LYS A 60 -15.74 -35.19 -14.84
C LYS A 60 -14.37 -35.73 -14.41
N VAL A 61 -13.27 -35.26 -15.02
CA VAL A 61 -11.91 -35.69 -14.66
C VAL A 61 -11.53 -35.20 -13.26
N ALA A 62 -11.86 -33.96 -12.90
CA ALA A 62 -11.67 -33.44 -11.54
C ALA A 62 -12.54 -34.18 -10.49
N TRP A 63 -13.77 -34.55 -10.85
CA TRP A 63 -14.65 -35.39 -10.03
C TRP A 63 -14.18 -36.85 -9.90
N MET A 64 -13.42 -37.36 -10.88
CA MET A 64 -12.83 -38.70 -10.83
C MET A 64 -11.48 -38.71 -10.06
N GLU A 65 -10.66 -37.65 -10.13
CA GLU A 65 -9.41 -37.55 -9.38
C GLU A 65 -9.60 -37.21 -7.89
N MET A 66 -10.69 -36.52 -7.52
CA MET A 66 -11.10 -36.38 -6.11
C MET A 66 -11.66 -37.68 -5.50
N ARG A 67 -11.92 -38.70 -6.35
CA ARG A 67 -12.27 -40.06 -5.93
C ARG A 67 -11.02 -40.88 -5.58
N ASN A 68 -10.07 -40.29 -4.84
CA ASN A 68 -9.28 -41.08 -3.90
C ASN A 68 -10.25 -41.52 -2.78
N LEU A 69 -11.00 -42.59 -3.09
CA LEU A 69 -11.91 -43.27 -2.20
C LEU A 69 -11.10 -43.67 -0.97
N ARG A 70 -11.15 -42.82 0.07
CA ARG A 70 -10.72 -43.26 1.40
C ARG A 70 -11.67 -44.39 1.74
N ASN A 71 -11.11 -45.60 1.80
CA ASN A 71 -11.83 -46.73 2.34
C ASN A 71 -12.25 -46.36 3.76
N CYS A 72 -13.56 -46.35 3.99
CA CYS A 72 -14.15 -46.03 5.28
C CYS A 72 -14.88 -47.25 5.82
N LYS A 73 -14.97 -47.38 7.14
CA LYS A 73 -15.84 -48.36 7.79
C LYS A 73 -16.98 -47.67 8.54
N VAL A 74 -16.76 -46.42 8.95
CA VAL A 74 -17.72 -45.58 9.66
C VAL A 74 -17.65 -44.13 9.16
N ASP A 75 -18.73 -43.37 9.33
CA ASP A 75 -18.83 -41.97 8.85
C ASP A 75 -17.72 -41.06 9.39
N SER A 76 -17.21 -41.32 10.60
CA SER A 76 -16.12 -40.54 11.19
C SER A 76 -14.81 -40.63 10.41
N ASP A 77 -14.60 -41.71 9.65
CA ASP A 77 -13.42 -41.87 8.79
C ASP A 77 -13.40 -40.86 7.64
N CYS A 78 -14.57 -40.30 7.33
CA CYS A 78 -14.80 -39.31 6.27
C CYS A 78 -14.75 -37.86 6.77
N ALA A 79 -14.48 -37.59 8.05
CA ALA A 79 -14.55 -36.25 8.66
C ALA A 79 -13.60 -35.21 8.03
N ALA A 80 -12.54 -35.65 7.33
CA ALA A 80 -11.61 -34.78 6.64
C ALA A 80 -12.09 -34.35 5.23
N MET A 81 -13.19 -34.93 4.73
CA MET A 81 -13.80 -34.57 3.45
C MET A 81 -14.66 -33.30 3.63
N ILE A 82 -14.42 -32.28 2.82
CA ILE A 82 -15.20 -31.04 2.84
C ILE A 82 -16.32 -31.19 1.81
N CYS A 83 -17.58 -31.22 2.28
CA CYS A 83 -18.73 -31.29 1.39
C CYS A 83 -19.16 -29.90 0.91
N PRO A 84 -19.40 -29.71 -0.40
CA PRO A 84 -19.98 -28.47 -0.90
C PRO A 84 -21.41 -28.33 -0.36
N MET A 85 -21.72 -27.19 0.27
CA MET A 85 -23.05 -26.90 0.83
C MET A 85 -24.06 -26.60 -0.28
N LEU A 86 -24.40 -27.59 -1.11
CA LEU A 86 -25.38 -27.40 -2.19
C LEU A 86 -26.81 -27.33 -1.66
N ILE A 87 -27.10 -27.92 -0.49
CA ILE A 87 -28.43 -27.86 0.16
C ILE A 87 -28.34 -27.61 1.68
N GLY A 88 -27.22 -27.08 2.17
CA GLY A 88 -27.05 -26.70 3.59
C GLY A 88 -27.08 -27.86 4.61
N ARG A 89 -27.10 -29.13 4.16
CA ARG A 89 -27.17 -30.32 5.02
C ARG A 89 -26.27 -31.49 4.58
N ASP A 90 -25.41 -31.28 3.59
CA ASP A 90 -24.52 -32.34 3.10
C ASP A 90 -23.34 -32.51 4.05
N THR A 91 -23.23 -33.70 4.63
CA THR A 91 -22.10 -34.09 5.50
C THR A 91 -21.40 -35.29 4.90
N PRO A 92 -20.07 -35.41 5.08
CA PRO A 92 -19.33 -36.56 4.61
C PRO A 92 -19.77 -37.82 5.40
N MET A 93 -20.04 -38.90 4.67
CA MET A 93 -20.50 -40.17 5.22
C MET A 93 -19.88 -41.36 4.49
N CYS A 94 -19.86 -42.50 5.15
CA CYS A 94 -19.33 -43.74 4.59
C CYS A 94 -20.46 -44.58 4.00
N VAL A 95 -20.45 -44.77 2.69
CA VAL A 95 -21.42 -45.60 1.98
C VAL A 95 -20.66 -46.61 1.13
N ASP A 96 -20.94 -47.90 1.34
CA ASP A 96 -20.31 -49.02 0.64
C ASP A 96 -18.76 -48.95 0.63
N GLY A 97 -18.19 -48.62 1.79
CA GLY A 97 -16.75 -48.52 1.97
C GLY A 97 -16.13 -47.23 1.40
N SER A 98 -16.94 -46.28 0.94
CA SER A 98 -16.50 -45.08 0.24
C SER A 98 -17.05 -43.80 0.88
N CYS A 99 -16.19 -42.79 1.07
CA CYS A 99 -16.64 -41.49 1.55
C CYS A 99 -17.39 -40.72 0.46
N ILE A 100 -18.65 -40.38 0.74
CA ILE A 100 -19.49 -39.54 -0.13
C ILE A 100 -20.08 -38.37 0.66
N CYS A 101 -20.47 -37.31 -0.03
CA CYS A 101 -21.29 -36.24 0.56
C CYS A 101 -22.76 -36.58 0.36
N GLY A 102 -23.52 -36.66 1.45
CA GLY A 102 -24.95 -36.93 1.41
C GLY A 102 -25.69 -36.23 2.54
N PRO A 103 -27.03 -36.26 2.52
CA PRO A 103 -27.85 -35.70 3.60
C PRO A 103 -27.57 -36.51 4.86
N GLY A 104 -26.72 -35.95 5.73
CA GLY A 104 -26.24 -36.62 6.93
C GLY A 104 -27.35 -37.19 7.79
N ARG A 105 -27.05 -38.26 8.54
CA ARG A 105 -27.89 -38.66 9.67
C ARG A 105 -28.12 -37.46 10.58
N ASN A 106 -29.32 -37.41 11.16
CA ASN A 106 -29.77 -36.39 12.09
C ASN A 106 -28.62 -35.92 12.98
N PRO A 107 -28.38 -34.60 13.07
CA PRO A 107 -27.32 -34.06 13.91
C PRO A 107 -27.47 -34.64 15.33
N LYS A 108 -26.36 -35.12 15.91
CA LYS A 108 -26.31 -35.66 17.29
C LYS A 108 -26.86 -34.68 18.34
N TYR A 109 -27.03 -33.41 17.96
CA TYR A 109 -27.64 -32.37 18.75
C TYR A 109 -28.83 -31.81 17.98
N PRO A 110 -30.00 -31.63 18.61
CA PRO A 110 -31.14 -31.00 17.95
C PRO A 110 -30.74 -29.60 17.49
N ILE A 111 -30.76 -29.39 16.17
CA ILE A 111 -30.59 -28.06 15.59
C ILE A 111 -31.89 -27.30 15.89
N SER A 112 -31.82 -26.43 16.89
CA SER A 112 -32.91 -25.53 17.22
C SER A 112 -32.93 -24.42 16.16
N GLU A 113 -33.89 -24.44 15.23
CA GLU A 113 -34.07 -23.40 14.21
C GLU A 113 -34.12 -22.00 14.84
N THR A 114 -34.73 -21.90 16.03
CA THR A 114 -34.76 -20.70 16.86
C THR A 114 -33.36 -20.21 17.27
N LYS A 115 -32.43 -21.10 17.63
CA LYS A 115 -31.06 -20.71 17.97
C LYS A 115 -30.29 -20.20 16.75
N ILE A 116 -30.52 -20.78 15.58
CA ILE A 116 -29.90 -20.30 14.32
C ILE A 116 -30.40 -18.90 14.00
N ALA A 117 -31.72 -18.67 14.08
CA ALA A 117 -32.31 -17.36 13.83
C ALA A 117 -31.74 -16.30 14.79
N ILE A 118 -31.67 -16.62 16.10
CA ILE A 118 -31.07 -15.73 17.12
C ILE A 118 -29.60 -15.44 16.81
N CYS A 119 -28.79 -16.45 16.51
CA CYS A 119 -27.37 -16.25 16.19
C CYS A 119 -27.18 -15.40 14.92
N SER A 120 -28.06 -15.55 13.92
CA SER A 120 -28.02 -14.73 12.71
C SER A 120 -28.35 -13.26 13.00
N GLU A 121 -29.39 -13.01 13.82
CA GLU A 121 -29.78 -11.65 14.20
C GLU A 121 -28.69 -10.94 15.00
N ILE A 122 -28.08 -11.63 15.97
CA ILE A 122 -26.98 -11.08 16.77
C ILE A 122 -25.76 -10.79 15.89
N ARG A 123 -25.49 -11.61 14.87
CA ARG A 123 -24.40 -11.37 13.92
C ARG A 123 -24.61 -10.11 13.08
N GLU A 124 -25.84 -9.86 12.64
CA GLU A 124 -26.22 -8.61 11.97
C GLU A 124 -26.09 -7.40 12.90
N LYS A 125 -26.57 -7.51 14.14
CA LYS A 125 -26.43 -6.46 15.16
C LYS A 125 -24.96 -6.09 15.41
N ILE A 126 -24.09 -7.08 15.60
CA ILE A 126 -22.65 -6.85 15.76
C ILE A 126 -22.06 -6.17 14.53
N ARG A 127 -22.45 -6.57 13.31
CA ARG A 127 -21.97 -5.94 12.07
C ARG A 127 -22.37 -4.47 12.01
N ASN A 128 -23.63 -4.15 12.32
CA ASN A 128 -24.12 -2.78 12.33
C ASN A 128 -23.39 -1.92 13.36
N ILE A 129 -23.14 -2.44 14.57
CA ILE A 129 -22.36 -1.72 15.59
C ILE A 129 -20.95 -1.42 15.08
N VAL A 130 -20.29 -2.37 14.42
CA VAL A 130 -18.95 -2.18 13.84
C VAL A 130 -18.94 -1.13 12.73
N GLU A 131 -19.93 -1.12 11.84
CA GLU A 131 -20.02 -0.09 10.79
C GLU A 131 -20.27 1.30 11.39
N LEU A 132 -21.19 1.43 12.35
CA LEU A 132 -21.46 2.70 13.04
C LEU A 132 -20.20 3.23 13.75
N MET A 133 -19.41 2.35 14.35
CA MET A 133 -18.14 2.74 14.98
C MET A 133 -17.08 3.26 14.00
N LYS A 134 -17.16 2.93 12.70
CA LYS A 134 -16.23 3.46 11.70
C LYS A 134 -16.55 4.91 11.32
N GLU A 135 -17.81 5.30 11.42
CA GLU A 135 -18.30 6.62 11.00
C GLU A 135 -18.43 7.60 12.17
N GLU A 136 -18.60 7.07 13.39
CA GLU A 136 -18.75 7.87 14.62
C GLU A 136 -17.45 8.57 15.01
N LYS A 137 -17.54 9.88 15.32
CA LYS A 137 -16.41 10.69 15.80
C LYS A 137 -16.44 10.92 17.31
N ASN A 138 -17.59 10.73 17.97
CA ASN A 138 -17.74 11.00 19.39
C ASN A 138 -17.23 9.85 20.27
N GLU A 139 -16.21 10.12 21.09
CA GLU A 139 -15.53 9.16 21.97
C GLU A 139 -16.46 8.45 22.97
N THR A 140 -17.43 9.18 23.54
CA THR A 140 -18.39 8.60 24.49
C THR A 140 -19.33 7.60 23.84
N MET A 141 -19.79 7.92 22.63
CA MET A 141 -20.65 7.04 21.82
C MET A 141 -19.90 5.79 21.36
N ILE A 142 -18.63 5.93 20.96
CA ILE A 142 -17.80 4.78 20.55
C ILE A 142 -17.56 3.85 21.74
N GLN A 143 -17.22 4.40 22.92
CA GLN A 143 -17.02 3.62 24.14
C GLN A 143 -18.29 2.90 24.60
N GLU A 144 -19.45 3.54 24.44
CA GLU A 144 -20.74 2.91 24.73
C GLU A 144 -21.05 1.75 23.76
N ARG A 145 -20.87 1.98 22.45
CA ARG A 145 -21.04 0.95 21.41
C ARG A 145 -20.06 -0.22 21.57
N LEU A 146 -18.84 0.08 22.03
CA LEU A 146 -17.83 -0.93 22.33
C LEU A 146 -18.24 -1.83 23.50
N ARG A 147 -18.76 -1.25 24.59
CA ARG A 147 -19.31 -2.00 25.73
C ARG A 147 -20.49 -2.85 25.30
N GLU A 148 -21.36 -2.32 24.44
CA GLU A 148 -22.48 -3.07 23.87
C GLU A 148 -22.00 -4.28 23.05
N LEU A 149 -20.97 -4.10 22.21
CA LEU A 149 -20.40 -5.16 21.39
C LEU A 149 -19.79 -6.29 22.24
N VAL A 150 -19.07 -5.93 23.32
CA VAL A 150 -18.53 -6.91 24.28
C VAL A 150 -19.67 -7.65 24.99
N ARG A 151 -20.68 -6.93 25.47
CA ARG A 151 -21.86 -7.51 26.15
C ARG A 151 -22.58 -8.52 25.26
N LEU A 152 -22.85 -8.17 24.00
CA LEU A 152 -23.51 -9.06 23.03
C LEU A 152 -22.67 -10.31 22.74
N ARG A 153 -21.34 -10.17 22.67
CA ARG A 153 -20.46 -11.31 22.42
C ARG A 153 -20.43 -12.28 23.60
N ASP A 154 -20.41 -11.77 24.82
CA ASP A 154 -20.39 -12.58 26.04
C ASP A 154 -21.73 -13.27 26.27
N GLU A 155 -22.84 -12.55 26.07
CA GLU A 155 -24.21 -13.07 26.22
C GLU A 155 -24.51 -14.20 25.22
N TYR A 156 -24.00 -14.08 23.98
CA TYR A 156 -24.24 -15.04 22.90
C TYR A 156 -22.98 -15.83 22.51
N LYS A 157 -22.11 -16.14 23.46
CA LYS A 157 -20.83 -16.85 23.24
C LYS A 157 -20.98 -18.16 22.45
N ASP A 158 -22.10 -18.86 22.62
CA ASP A 158 -22.38 -20.13 21.93
C ASP A 158 -22.57 -19.96 20.42
N CYS A 159 -22.91 -18.76 19.95
CA CYS A 159 -23.00 -18.39 18.53
C CYS A 159 -21.63 -18.13 17.88
N PHE A 160 -20.56 -18.00 18.68
CA PHE A 160 -19.21 -17.63 18.22
C PHE A 160 -18.15 -18.66 18.71
N PRO A 161 -18.16 -19.91 18.20
CA PRO A 161 -17.33 -21.01 18.72
C PRO A 161 -15.83 -20.93 18.38
N ARG A 162 -15.29 -19.73 18.13
CA ARG A 162 -13.85 -19.49 18.06
C ARG A 162 -13.51 -18.35 19.00
N PRO A 163 -12.39 -18.42 19.75
CA PRO A 163 -11.81 -17.19 20.29
C PRO A 163 -11.48 -16.31 19.08
N VAL A 164 -12.33 -15.31 18.84
CA VAL A 164 -11.97 -14.21 17.97
C VAL A 164 -10.80 -13.57 18.69
N ASN A 165 -9.57 -13.76 18.19
CA ASN A 165 -8.40 -13.04 18.70
C ASN A 165 -8.84 -11.58 18.95
N PRO A 166 -8.61 -11.01 20.14
CA PRO A 166 -9.05 -9.66 20.48
C PRO A 166 -8.26 -8.63 19.66
N VAL A 167 -8.61 -8.50 18.38
CA VAL A 167 -8.05 -7.52 17.45
C VAL A 167 -9.16 -6.69 16.78
N PRO A 168 -10.17 -6.20 17.51
CA PRO A 168 -10.81 -4.96 17.03
C PRO A 168 -10.82 -3.82 18.04
N ILE A 169 -10.64 -4.04 19.34
CA ILE A 169 -10.85 -2.96 20.33
C ILE A 169 -9.63 -2.04 20.42
N ILE A 170 -8.47 -2.61 20.76
CA ILE A 170 -7.20 -1.88 20.91
C ILE A 170 -6.77 -1.24 19.58
N ALA A 171 -7.03 -1.92 18.46
CA ALA A 171 -6.73 -1.42 17.12
C ALA A 171 -7.67 -0.26 16.69
N ILE A 172 -8.90 -0.20 17.20
CA ILE A 172 -9.83 0.90 16.95
C ILE A 172 -9.50 2.08 17.85
N GLU A 173 -9.27 1.86 19.15
CA GLU A 173 -8.88 2.92 20.11
C GLU A 173 -7.59 3.62 19.68
N SER A 174 -6.57 2.87 19.24
CA SER A 174 -5.33 3.46 18.73
C SER A 174 -5.53 4.26 17.43
N LYS A 175 -6.44 3.83 16.54
CA LYS A 175 -6.78 4.59 15.33
C LYS A 175 -7.53 5.89 15.65
N ILE A 176 -8.45 5.85 16.62
CA ILE A 176 -9.21 7.03 17.06
C ILE A 176 -8.27 8.03 17.74
N LYS A 177 -7.40 7.57 18.63
CA LYS A 177 -6.41 8.42 19.29
C LYS A 177 -5.51 9.11 18.26
N LYS A 178 -4.99 8.38 17.27
CA LYS A 178 -4.22 8.95 16.15
C LYS A 178 -5.03 9.98 15.34
N ALA A 179 -6.31 9.73 15.09
CA ALA A 179 -7.15 10.67 14.36
C ALA A 179 -7.38 11.97 15.14
N LYS A 180 -7.60 11.86 16.45
CA LYS A 180 -7.77 13.01 17.36
C LYS A 180 -6.51 13.85 17.47
N GLU A 181 -5.33 13.21 17.60
CA GLU A 181 -4.04 13.93 17.62
C GLU A 181 -3.82 14.74 16.33
N VAL A 182 -4.25 14.21 15.18
CA VAL A 182 -4.18 14.93 13.89
C VAL A 182 -5.18 16.10 13.84
N GLU A 183 -6.40 15.91 14.34
CA GLU A 183 -7.44 16.95 14.36
C GLU A 183 -7.06 18.10 15.31
N GLU A 184 -6.59 17.79 16.52
CA GLU A 184 -6.09 18.78 17.49
C GLU A 184 -4.92 19.61 16.91
N PHE A 185 -4.01 18.96 16.18
CA PHE A 185 -2.94 19.67 15.49
C PHE A 185 -3.45 20.60 14.37
N GLN A 186 -4.49 20.19 13.63
CA GLN A 186 -5.09 21.04 12.60
C GLN A 186 -5.77 22.26 13.20
N ASP A 187 -6.48 22.08 14.31
CA ASP A 187 -7.13 23.18 15.05
C ASP A 187 -6.07 24.17 15.60
N GLU A 188 -4.99 23.68 16.24
CA GLU A 188 -3.88 24.52 16.72
C GLU A 188 -3.22 25.33 15.58
N MET A 189 -3.13 24.73 14.39
CA MET A 189 -2.58 25.39 13.20
C MET A 189 -3.52 26.44 12.62
N GLU A 190 -4.83 26.21 12.65
CA GLU A 190 -5.85 27.17 12.24
C GLU A 190 -5.88 28.37 13.19
N ASP A 191 -5.88 28.14 14.49
CA ASP A 191 -5.80 29.17 15.53
C ASP A 191 -4.55 30.05 15.35
N LEU A 192 -3.38 29.43 15.10
CA LEU A 192 -2.14 30.16 14.85
C LEU A 192 -2.23 31.03 13.58
N ARG A 193 -2.92 30.54 12.54
CA ARG A 193 -3.13 31.28 11.30
C ARG A 193 -4.08 32.46 11.51
N GLU A 194 -5.15 32.28 12.29
CA GLU A 194 -6.07 33.35 12.67
C GLU A 194 -5.36 34.42 13.52
N GLU A 195 -4.53 34.02 14.48
CA GLU A 195 -3.71 34.94 15.29
C GLU A 195 -2.85 35.83 14.38
N MET A 196 -2.18 35.25 13.38
CA MET A 196 -1.39 35.99 12.40
C MET A 196 -2.26 36.95 11.57
N LEU A 197 -3.42 36.50 11.07
CA LEU A 197 -4.32 37.34 10.28
C LEU A 197 -4.86 38.51 11.11
N ASN A 198 -5.21 38.29 12.36
CA ASN A 198 -5.68 39.32 13.29
C ASN A 198 -4.57 40.33 13.59
N ASN A 199 -3.33 39.88 13.81
CA ASN A 199 -2.19 40.77 14.00
C ASN A 199 -1.90 41.62 12.75
N ILE A 200 -2.04 41.06 11.54
CA ILE A 200 -1.83 41.78 10.28
C ILE A 200 -2.97 42.76 9.99
N THR A 201 -4.22 42.40 10.27
CA THR A 201 -5.40 43.22 9.91
C THR A 201 -5.73 44.30 10.93
N SER A 202 -5.44 44.07 12.22
CA SER A 202 -5.72 45.03 13.29
C SER A 202 -4.71 46.18 13.38
N GLN A 203 -3.54 46.02 12.76
CA GLN A 203 -2.45 46.97 12.84
C GLN A 203 -2.07 47.47 11.44
N ASN A 204 -1.91 48.78 11.28
CA ASN A 204 -1.43 49.38 10.04
C ASN A 204 0.10 49.22 9.98
N LEU A 205 0.55 47.97 9.85
CA LEU A 205 1.94 47.56 10.03
C LEU A 205 2.86 48.18 8.97
N THR A 206 4.02 48.64 9.40
CA THR A 206 5.13 48.96 8.50
C THR A 206 5.79 47.68 7.98
N GLY A 207 6.55 47.77 6.88
CA GLY A 207 7.19 46.60 6.28
C GLY A 207 8.12 45.82 7.23
N ARG A 208 8.76 46.49 8.21
CA ARG A 208 9.60 45.83 9.22
C ARG A 208 8.80 45.10 10.29
N GLU A 209 7.68 45.66 10.72
CA GLU A 209 6.82 45.03 11.72
C GLU A 209 6.12 43.81 11.12
N LEU A 210 5.70 43.89 9.85
CA LEU A 210 5.16 42.75 9.11
C LEU A 210 6.18 41.60 9.00
N GLU A 211 7.45 41.92 8.71
CA GLU A 211 8.52 40.92 8.67
C GLU A 211 8.69 40.21 10.01
N GLN A 212 8.61 40.96 11.12
CA GLN A 212 8.70 40.41 12.47
C GLN A 212 7.52 39.47 12.80
N VAL A 213 6.30 39.86 12.46
CA VAL A 213 5.09 39.02 12.63
C VAL A 213 5.21 37.73 11.82
N ILE A 214 5.66 37.81 10.57
CA ILE A 214 5.87 36.63 9.71
C ILE A 214 6.94 35.71 10.31
N LYS A 215 8.02 36.27 10.86
CA LYS A 215 9.09 35.49 11.49
C LYS A 215 8.57 34.74 12.72
N GLU A 216 7.85 35.43 13.61
CA GLU A 216 7.26 34.83 14.82
C GLU A 216 6.27 33.72 14.47
N TYR A 217 5.38 33.97 13.50
CA TYR A 217 4.47 32.95 13.00
C TYR A 217 5.20 31.71 12.47
N ASN A 218 6.27 31.89 11.69
CA ASN A 218 7.05 30.77 11.16
C ASN A 218 7.78 29.99 12.27
N GLU A 219 8.22 30.65 13.35
CA GLU A 219 8.84 30.00 14.50
C GLU A 219 7.81 29.22 15.32
N LYS A 220 6.67 29.83 15.68
CA LYS A 220 5.55 29.13 16.36
C LYS A 220 5.07 27.93 15.55
N ARG A 221 4.89 28.10 14.23
CA ARG A 221 4.48 27.02 13.32
C ARG A 221 5.47 25.85 13.35
N LYS A 222 6.78 26.14 13.36
CA LYS A 222 7.80 25.09 13.42
C LYS A 222 7.75 24.32 14.74
N GLU A 223 7.54 25.00 15.86
CA GLU A 223 7.47 24.36 17.16
C GLU A 223 6.22 23.47 17.28
N LEU A 224 5.04 23.93 16.84
CA LEU A 224 3.83 23.10 16.82
C LEU A 224 4.01 21.81 16.00
N VAL A 225 4.56 21.93 14.79
CA VAL A 225 4.83 20.75 13.95
C VAL A 225 5.80 19.80 14.65
N LYS A 226 6.83 20.32 15.30
CA LYS A 226 7.82 19.51 16.02
C LYS A 226 7.20 18.78 17.21
N GLU A 227 6.40 19.46 18.03
CA GLU A 227 5.69 18.84 19.16
C GLU A 227 4.72 17.76 18.66
N PHE A 228 3.97 18.05 17.60
CA PHE A 228 3.07 17.08 16.99
C PHE A 228 3.81 15.84 16.48
N VAL A 229 4.88 16.04 15.70
CA VAL A 229 5.70 14.95 15.14
C VAL A 229 6.35 14.08 16.23
N GLN A 230 6.66 14.65 17.39
CA GLN A 230 7.17 13.89 18.54
C GLN A 230 6.10 12.99 19.19
N ARG A 231 4.83 13.40 19.15
CA ARG A 231 3.69 12.64 19.68
C ARG A 231 3.31 11.48 18.76
N ILE A 232 3.38 11.69 17.44
CA ILE A 232 2.98 10.70 16.44
C ILE A 232 4.12 9.73 16.08
N HIS A 233 3.77 8.47 15.84
CA HIS A 233 4.71 7.44 15.37
C HIS A 233 4.61 7.21 13.86
N GLU A 234 3.61 7.81 13.22
CA GLU A 234 3.24 7.59 11.82
C GLU A 234 2.93 8.93 11.16
N ILE A 235 3.65 9.27 10.09
CA ILE A 235 3.41 10.48 9.29
C ILE A 235 2.62 10.07 8.05
N ASN A 236 1.47 10.70 7.82
CA ASN A 236 0.72 10.56 6.57
C ASN A 236 0.84 11.85 5.77
N MET A 237 1.56 11.78 4.64
CA MET A 237 1.89 12.95 3.82
C MET A 237 0.66 13.61 3.17
N GLU A 238 -0.46 12.89 3.00
CA GLU A 238 -1.69 13.47 2.45
C GLU A 238 -2.49 14.24 3.50
N ARG A 239 -2.43 13.81 4.76
CA ARG A 239 -3.20 14.42 5.85
C ARG A 239 -2.48 15.59 6.52
N MET A 240 -1.17 15.72 6.28
CA MET A 240 -0.29 16.66 6.96
C MET A 240 0.32 17.62 5.94
N GLU A 241 -0.45 18.62 5.50
CA GLU A 241 -0.05 19.58 4.46
C GLU A 241 1.18 20.42 4.84
N GLU A 242 1.44 20.55 6.14
CA GLU A 242 2.56 21.28 6.73
C GLU A 242 3.89 20.54 6.52
N ILE A 243 3.83 19.20 6.42
CA ILE A 243 5.01 18.34 6.24
C ILE A 243 5.21 18.12 4.74
N LYS A 244 5.81 19.11 4.08
CA LYS A 244 6.02 19.07 2.63
C LYS A 244 7.14 18.15 2.19
N GLU A 245 8.14 17.95 3.04
CA GLU A 245 9.37 17.22 2.72
C GLU A 245 9.95 16.53 3.95
N VAL A 246 10.24 15.23 3.83
CA VAL A 246 10.96 14.44 4.84
C VAL A 246 12.01 13.57 4.18
N VAL A 247 13.15 13.38 4.86
CA VAL A 247 14.20 12.47 4.42
C VAL A 247 14.22 11.26 5.35
N VAL A 248 14.04 10.08 4.77
CA VAL A 248 13.96 8.78 5.46
C VAL A 248 15.25 8.03 5.23
N ALA A 249 15.96 7.74 6.31
CA ALA A 249 17.13 6.88 6.33
C ALA A 249 17.01 5.93 7.54
N ARG A 250 18.09 5.77 8.30
CA ARG A 250 18.04 5.14 9.63
C ARG A 250 17.05 5.81 10.58
N TYR A 251 16.94 7.12 10.46
CA TYR A 251 15.96 7.96 11.15
C TYR A 251 15.27 8.86 10.12
N VAL A 252 14.12 9.41 10.49
CA VAL A 252 13.45 10.41 9.66
C VAL A 252 14.03 11.78 9.99
N LYS A 253 14.27 12.61 8.97
CA LYS A 253 14.69 14.01 9.11
C LYS A 253 13.65 14.92 8.50
N TRP A 254 13.38 16.03 9.17
CA TRP A 254 12.49 17.08 8.72
C TRP A 254 13.20 18.43 8.86
N GLY A 255 13.52 19.08 7.74
CA GLY A 255 14.40 20.24 7.74
C GLY A 255 15.78 19.90 8.33
N ASN A 256 16.15 20.57 9.42
CA ASN A 256 17.40 20.33 10.15
C ASN A 256 17.23 19.37 11.34
N ASP A 257 16.00 18.98 11.65
CA ASP A 257 15.67 18.20 12.83
C ASP A 257 15.64 16.69 12.50
N THR A 258 15.98 15.90 13.51
CA THR A 258 15.94 14.43 13.45
C THR A 258 14.76 13.94 14.28
N LEU A 259 13.93 13.10 13.67
CA LEU A 259 12.69 12.57 14.19
C LEU A 259 12.90 11.09 14.53
N PHE A 260 13.16 10.81 15.81
CA PHE A 260 13.49 9.46 16.28
C PHE A 260 12.26 8.58 16.53
N ASN A 261 11.09 9.19 16.78
CA ASN A 261 9.87 8.46 17.15
C ASN A 261 9.06 7.98 15.93
N VAL A 262 9.38 8.47 14.73
CA VAL A 262 8.64 8.14 13.52
C VAL A 262 9.06 6.75 13.05
N THR A 263 8.12 5.82 13.11
CA THR A 263 8.30 4.41 12.72
C THR A 263 7.80 4.11 11.32
N ARG A 264 6.95 4.98 10.78
CA ARG A 264 6.28 4.76 9.50
C ARG A 264 5.90 6.06 8.83
N ILE A 265 6.07 6.13 7.52
CA ILE A 265 5.59 7.21 6.66
C ILE A 265 4.68 6.59 5.61
N VAL A 266 3.49 7.16 5.44
CA VAL A 266 2.53 6.75 4.43
C VAL A 266 2.41 7.86 3.40
N VAL A 267 2.61 7.50 2.13
CA VAL A 267 2.53 8.41 0.99
C VAL A 267 1.76 7.74 -0.14
N THR A 268 0.93 8.49 -0.84
CA THR A 268 0.19 7.98 -1.99
C THR A 268 0.90 8.35 -3.28
N VAL A 269 1.36 7.34 -4.02
CA VAL A 269 2.01 7.54 -5.31
C VAL A 269 1.22 6.77 -6.35
N ASN A 270 0.80 7.43 -7.43
CA ASN A 270 -0.03 6.84 -8.50
C ASN A 270 -1.34 6.19 -7.98
N GLY A 271 -1.97 6.78 -6.96
CA GLY A 271 -3.21 6.29 -6.36
C GLY A 271 -3.06 5.05 -5.46
N LYS A 272 -1.82 4.66 -5.12
CA LYS A 272 -1.53 3.56 -4.20
C LYS A 272 -0.81 4.06 -2.95
N ASN A 273 -1.23 3.56 -1.79
CA ASN A 273 -0.60 3.87 -0.52
C ASN A 273 0.71 3.09 -0.38
N ILE A 274 1.81 3.82 -0.35
CA ILE A 274 3.15 3.31 -0.11
C ILE A 274 3.50 3.56 1.34
N THR A 275 3.93 2.51 2.02
CA THR A 275 4.43 2.58 3.38
C THR A 275 5.96 2.57 3.35
N ILE A 276 6.59 3.53 4.01
CA ILE A 276 8.04 3.67 4.11
C ILE A 276 8.43 3.64 5.59
N GLU A 277 9.29 2.69 5.97
CA GLU A 277 9.72 2.49 7.36
C GLU A 277 11.23 2.75 7.46
N PRO A 278 11.69 3.63 8.37
CA PRO A 278 13.11 3.86 8.60
C PRO A 278 13.77 2.65 9.27
N GLY A 279 15.07 2.52 9.10
CA GLY A 279 15.86 1.42 9.66
C GLY A 279 17.25 1.37 9.04
N ASP A 280 18.05 0.35 9.37
CA ASP A 280 19.38 0.17 8.78
C ASP A 280 19.31 0.13 7.25
N ASN A 281 18.22 -0.44 6.71
CA ASN A 281 17.76 -0.21 5.36
C ASN A 281 16.32 0.32 5.43
N VAL A 282 15.99 1.30 4.59
CA VAL A 282 14.64 1.85 4.51
C VAL A 282 13.74 0.83 3.84
N THR A 283 12.62 0.46 4.48
CA THR A 283 11.70 -0.54 3.93
C THR A 283 10.56 0.15 3.22
N ILE A 284 10.35 -0.15 1.93
CA ILE A 284 9.23 0.34 1.12
C ILE A 284 8.26 -0.82 0.93
N SER A 285 6.98 -0.63 1.26
CA SER A 285 5.94 -1.63 1.10
C SER A 285 4.73 -1.07 0.34
N VAL A 286 4.30 -1.79 -0.69
CA VAL A 286 3.09 -1.49 -1.46
C VAL A 286 2.44 -2.79 -1.94
N GLU A 287 1.14 -2.96 -1.69
CA GLU A 287 0.37 -4.15 -2.11
C GLU A 287 1.03 -5.50 -1.78
N GLY A 288 1.68 -5.59 -0.62
CA GLY A 288 2.38 -6.80 -0.16
C GLY A 288 3.73 -7.07 -0.82
N VAL A 289 4.21 -6.15 -1.67
CA VAL A 289 5.58 -6.16 -2.20
C VAL A 289 6.46 -5.31 -1.29
N VAL A 290 7.51 -5.92 -0.74
CA VAL A 290 8.44 -5.27 0.18
C VAL A 290 9.80 -5.11 -0.49
N VAL A 291 10.37 -3.92 -0.41
CA VAL A 291 11.69 -3.57 -0.95
C VAL A 291 12.55 -2.97 0.15
N LYS A 292 13.79 -3.42 0.24
CA LYS A 292 14.80 -2.82 1.10
C LYS A 292 15.62 -1.81 0.30
N SER A 293 15.50 -0.53 0.64
CA SER A 293 16.30 0.54 0.09
C SER A 293 17.55 0.75 0.94
N ILE A 294 18.71 0.59 0.31
CA ILE A 294 20.02 0.88 0.91
C ILE A 294 20.31 2.38 0.84
N ILE A 295 19.64 3.09 -0.07
CA ILE A 295 19.76 4.53 -0.23
C ILE A 295 18.73 5.27 0.63
N PRO A 296 19.08 6.47 1.14
CA PRO A 296 18.12 7.35 1.80
C PRO A 296 17.07 7.83 0.80
N LEU A 297 15.82 7.91 1.24
CA LEU A 297 14.69 8.36 0.45
C LEU A 297 14.25 9.73 0.91
N LYS A 298 13.86 10.58 -0.02
CA LYS A 298 13.23 11.87 0.27
C LYS A 298 11.80 11.81 -0.23
N VAL A 299 10.84 12.06 0.65
CA VAL A 299 9.42 12.11 0.31
C VAL A 299 9.02 13.57 0.25
N LYS A 300 8.54 14.03 -0.92
CA LYS A 300 8.22 15.43 -1.17
C LYS A 300 6.94 15.53 -2.00
N ASN A 301 5.93 16.27 -1.54
CA ASN A 301 4.69 16.49 -2.30
C ASN A 301 4.11 15.19 -2.92
N ASN A 302 4.03 14.12 -2.14
CA ASN A 302 3.56 12.80 -2.59
C ASN A 302 4.42 12.13 -3.69
N THR A 303 5.68 12.54 -3.86
CA THR A 303 6.67 11.82 -4.67
C THR A 303 7.76 11.24 -3.77
N ILE A 304 8.41 10.19 -4.26
CA ILE A 304 9.57 9.58 -3.61
C ILE A 304 10.78 9.88 -4.50
N GLU A 305 11.85 10.38 -3.90
CA GLU A 305 13.10 10.75 -4.56
C GLU A 305 14.27 10.07 -3.84
N ASP A 306 15.37 9.84 -4.56
CA ASP A 306 16.67 9.56 -3.93
C ASP A 306 17.14 10.84 -3.21
N ALA A 307 17.43 10.76 -1.91
CA ALA A 307 17.76 11.94 -1.11
C ALA A 307 19.08 12.62 -1.52
N ASP A 308 20.04 11.88 -2.10
CA ASP A 308 21.32 12.48 -2.49
C ASP A 308 21.31 12.99 -3.93
N THR A 309 20.59 12.33 -4.84
CA THR A 309 20.58 12.69 -6.27
C THR A 309 19.34 13.48 -6.70
N ASN A 310 18.32 13.57 -5.84
CA ASN A 310 17.01 14.16 -6.13
C ASN A 310 16.30 13.53 -7.34
N GLN A 311 16.69 12.33 -7.75
CA GLN A 311 16.02 11.63 -8.84
C GLN A 311 14.72 11.01 -8.34
N THR A 312 13.63 11.31 -9.03
CA THR A 312 12.31 10.77 -8.69
C THR A 312 12.19 9.29 -9.03
N ILE A 313 11.77 8.52 -8.03
CA ILE A 313 11.39 7.11 -8.15
C ILE A 313 9.92 7.07 -8.59
N ARG A 314 9.68 6.84 -9.88
CA ARG A 314 8.33 6.85 -10.48
C ARG A 314 7.71 5.46 -10.54
N GLU A 315 8.56 4.44 -10.66
CA GLU A 315 8.12 3.05 -10.70
C GLU A 315 8.03 2.50 -9.29
N THR A 316 6.84 2.10 -8.89
CA THR A 316 6.56 1.54 -7.57
C THR A 316 6.86 0.04 -7.56
N PRO A 317 7.20 -0.55 -6.41
CA PRO A 317 7.56 -1.98 -6.32
C PRO A 317 6.52 -2.95 -6.92
N ASP A 318 5.24 -2.67 -6.78
CA ASP A 318 4.15 -3.46 -7.36
C ASP A 318 4.17 -3.44 -8.90
N ARG A 319 4.48 -2.29 -9.51
CA ARG A 319 4.63 -2.15 -10.97
C ARG A 319 5.84 -2.91 -11.49
N ILE A 320 6.94 -2.92 -10.72
CA ILE A 320 8.12 -3.73 -11.04
C ILE A 320 7.78 -5.23 -10.96
N LYS A 321 7.10 -5.66 -9.88
CA LYS A 321 6.65 -7.05 -9.73
C LYS A 321 5.76 -7.49 -10.88
N ALA A 322 4.83 -6.65 -11.34
CA ALA A 322 3.93 -6.99 -12.45
C ALA A 322 4.65 -7.24 -13.79
N ARG A 323 5.88 -6.72 -13.97
CA ARG A 323 6.70 -6.93 -15.18
C ARG A 323 7.51 -8.22 -15.15
N ILE A 324 7.74 -8.79 -13.96
CA ILE A 324 8.55 -9.99 -13.75
C ILE A 324 7.61 -11.17 -13.60
N ARG A 325 7.77 -12.19 -14.46
CA ARG A 325 6.91 -13.39 -14.43
C ARG A 325 7.40 -14.41 -13.42
N GLU A 326 8.69 -14.38 -13.15
CA GLU A 326 9.40 -15.24 -12.22
C GLU A 326 9.03 -14.94 -10.76
N GLN A 327 9.20 -15.94 -9.89
CA GLN A 327 8.94 -15.75 -8.47
C GLN A 327 10.04 -14.88 -7.85
N ILE A 328 9.68 -13.67 -7.41
CA ILE A 328 10.61 -12.75 -6.74
C ILE A 328 10.93 -13.29 -5.33
N ARG A 329 12.22 -13.47 -5.05
CA ARG A 329 12.73 -13.82 -3.71
C ARG A 329 13.06 -12.57 -2.90
N GLU A 330 13.74 -11.63 -3.51
CA GLU A 330 14.15 -10.37 -2.86
C GLU A 330 14.13 -9.22 -3.85
N MET A 331 13.81 -8.02 -3.36
CA MET A 331 13.93 -6.78 -4.11
C MET A 331 14.65 -5.75 -3.25
N LYS A 332 15.69 -5.14 -3.81
CA LYS A 332 16.47 -4.06 -3.20
C LYS A 332 16.43 -2.83 -4.07
N LEU A 333 16.58 -1.65 -3.45
CA LEU A 333 16.77 -0.39 -4.15
C LEU A 333 18.16 0.16 -3.82
N GLU A 334 18.97 0.34 -4.85
CA GLU A 334 20.36 0.75 -4.77
C GLU A 334 20.66 1.89 -5.75
N ARG A 335 21.78 2.60 -5.53
CA ARG A 335 22.28 3.58 -6.49
C ARG A 335 23.34 2.93 -7.38
N LYS A 336 23.09 2.89 -8.69
CA LYS A 336 24.08 2.51 -9.71
C LYS A 336 24.23 3.63 -10.72
N GLU A 337 25.47 4.05 -10.98
CA GLU A 337 25.78 5.15 -11.92
C GLU A 337 24.97 6.43 -11.64
N ASN A 338 24.80 6.78 -10.34
CA ASN A 338 23.97 7.89 -9.88
C ASN A 338 22.49 7.82 -10.26
N LYS A 339 21.95 6.63 -10.48
CA LYS A 339 20.52 6.40 -10.69
C LYS A 339 19.97 5.41 -9.66
N PRO A 340 18.74 5.60 -9.17
CA PRO A 340 18.07 4.62 -8.34
C PRO A 340 17.66 3.42 -9.21
N VAL A 341 18.11 2.23 -8.83
CA VAL A 341 17.92 0.98 -9.56
C VAL A 341 17.40 -0.10 -8.62
N TYR A 342 16.31 -0.75 -9.01
CA TYR A 342 15.81 -1.95 -8.38
C TYR A 342 16.68 -3.14 -8.77
N ILE A 343 17.24 -3.82 -7.78
CA ILE A 343 17.92 -5.10 -7.91
C ILE A 343 16.92 -6.17 -7.48
N VAL A 344 16.45 -6.98 -8.44
CA VAL A 344 15.44 -8.00 -8.20
C VAL A 344 16.04 -9.37 -8.37
N ASP A 345 16.07 -10.14 -7.29
CA ASP A 345 16.48 -11.54 -7.30
C ASP A 345 15.23 -12.41 -7.43
N ALA A 346 15.08 -13.08 -8.57
CA ALA A 346 13.93 -13.91 -8.89
C ALA A 346 14.35 -15.36 -9.21
N THR A 347 13.38 -16.26 -9.17
CA THR A 347 13.57 -17.66 -9.52
C THR A 347 12.59 -18.10 -10.59
N LYS A 348 13.15 -18.69 -11.64
CA LYS A 348 12.39 -19.41 -12.64
C LYS A 348 12.48 -20.90 -12.35
N GLU A 349 11.34 -21.53 -12.09
CA GLU A 349 11.24 -22.99 -12.06
C GLU A 349 11.22 -23.53 -13.50
N GLY A 350 11.83 -24.68 -13.72
CA GLY A 350 11.79 -25.34 -15.02
C GLY A 350 12.49 -26.69 -15.00
N ARG A 351 12.67 -27.31 -16.16
CA ARG A 351 13.37 -28.60 -16.28
C ARG A 351 14.57 -28.50 -17.21
N LEU A 352 15.75 -28.79 -16.68
CA LEU A 352 16.98 -28.89 -17.46
C LEU A 352 16.86 -30.07 -18.44
N LEU A 353 17.01 -29.77 -19.73
CA LEU A 353 16.80 -30.71 -20.85
C LEU A 353 15.42 -31.39 -20.83
N GLY A 354 14.42 -30.78 -20.17
CA GLY A 354 13.06 -31.31 -20.06
C GLY A 354 12.85 -32.41 -19.01
N ILE A 355 13.91 -32.88 -18.34
CA ILE A 355 13.84 -34.05 -17.45
C ILE A 355 14.09 -33.66 -15.99
N ILE A 356 15.14 -32.88 -15.71
CA ILE A 356 15.61 -32.65 -14.34
C ILE A 356 15.03 -31.32 -13.82
N PRO A 357 14.18 -31.31 -12.78
CA PRO A 357 13.65 -30.06 -12.23
C PRO A 357 14.78 -29.22 -11.64
N VAL A 358 14.82 -27.94 -12.02
CA VAL A 358 15.83 -26.98 -11.57
C VAL A 358 15.20 -25.62 -11.29
N ASN A 359 15.80 -24.90 -10.33
CA ASN A 359 15.45 -23.53 -10.01
C ASN A 359 16.55 -22.60 -10.49
N VAL A 360 16.26 -21.78 -11.51
CA VAL A 360 17.21 -20.85 -12.10
C VAL A 360 17.10 -19.51 -11.39
N SER A 361 18.20 -19.06 -10.77
CA SER A 361 18.27 -17.69 -10.25
C SER A 361 18.43 -16.71 -11.41
N VAL A 362 17.58 -15.68 -11.45
CA VAL A 362 17.64 -14.61 -12.44
C VAL A 362 17.64 -13.28 -11.69
N ASN A 363 18.64 -12.45 -11.97
CA ASN A 363 18.78 -11.16 -11.31
C ASN A 363 18.53 -10.05 -12.32
N TYR A 364 17.57 -9.17 -12.02
CA TYR A 364 17.21 -8.04 -12.87
C TYR A 364 17.72 -6.75 -12.24
N GLU A 365 18.26 -5.87 -13.08
CA GLU A 365 18.54 -4.49 -12.73
C GLU A 365 17.57 -3.61 -13.50
N ILE A 366 16.66 -2.96 -12.80
CA ILE A 366 15.57 -2.19 -13.40
C ILE A 366 15.62 -0.76 -12.87
N SER A 367 15.63 0.22 -13.77
CA SER A 367 15.61 1.64 -13.42
C SER A 367 14.34 2.00 -12.63
N ALA A 368 14.50 2.64 -11.48
CA ALA A 368 13.38 3.07 -10.65
C ALA A 368 12.69 4.35 -11.17
N THR A 369 13.31 5.04 -12.13
CA THR A 369 12.81 6.29 -12.71
C THR A 369 11.83 6.07 -13.87
N ASP A 370 12.03 5.02 -14.67
CA ASP A 370 11.24 4.74 -15.89
C ASP A 370 10.88 3.26 -16.08
N GLY A 371 11.45 2.36 -15.28
CA GLY A 371 11.16 0.93 -15.32
C GLY A 371 11.87 0.19 -16.45
N THR A 372 12.85 0.81 -17.09
CA THR A 372 13.65 0.17 -18.13
C THR A 372 14.55 -0.91 -17.50
N THR A 373 14.59 -2.08 -18.13
CA THR A 373 15.51 -3.14 -17.70
C THR A 373 16.91 -2.82 -18.20
N ILE A 374 17.80 -2.49 -17.28
CA ILE A 374 19.20 -2.13 -17.56
C ILE A 374 20.00 -3.40 -17.84
N LYS A 375 19.80 -4.44 -17.02
CA LYS A 375 20.56 -5.68 -17.10
C LYS A 375 19.73 -6.87 -16.63
N VAL A 376 19.93 -8.01 -17.29
CA VAL A 376 19.40 -9.31 -16.85
C VAL A 376 20.58 -10.26 -16.74
N ASN A 377 20.85 -10.73 -15.53
CA ASN A 377 21.88 -11.71 -15.27
C ASN A 377 21.24 -13.09 -15.06
N ARG A 378 21.63 -14.05 -15.89
CA ARG A 378 21.16 -15.44 -15.83
C ARG A 378 22.33 -16.38 -16.10
N PRO A 379 22.33 -17.59 -15.50
CA PRO A 379 23.33 -18.59 -15.81
C PRO A 379 23.35 -18.90 -17.31
N TRP A 380 24.56 -19.12 -17.86
CA TRP A 380 24.72 -19.37 -19.30
C TRP A 380 23.96 -20.61 -19.77
N TRP A 381 23.75 -21.61 -18.91
CA TRP A 381 23.00 -22.83 -19.22
C TRP A 381 21.48 -22.66 -19.14
N SER A 382 20.97 -21.48 -18.79
CA SER A 382 19.52 -21.24 -18.64
C SER A 382 18.71 -21.48 -19.92
N PHE A 383 19.32 -21.41 -21.10
CA PHE A 383 18.65 -21.75 -22.37
C PHE A 383 18.33 -23.24 -22.50
N LEU A 384 18.97 -24.11 -21.71
CA LEU A 384 18.70 -25.55 -21.67
C LEU A 384 17.50 -25.91 -20.77
N VAL A 385 16.96 -24.93 -20.04
CA VAL A 385 15.82 -25.12 -19.14
C VAL A 385 14.53 -24.87 -19.92
N LEU A 386 13.73 -25.93 -20.06
CA LEU A 386 12.45 -25.91 -20.75
C LEU A 386 11.29 -25.90 -19.73
N GLY A 387 10.17 -25.33 -20.15
CA GLY A 387 9.04 -25.01 -19.27
C GLY A 387 9.25 -23.71 -18.51
#